data_AF-E6U9I8-F1
#
_entry.id   AF-E6U9I8-F1
#
_cell.length_a   1.000
_cell.length_b   1.000
_cell.length_c   1.000
_cell.angle_alpha   90.00
_cell.angle_beta   90.00
_cell.angle_gamma   90.00
#
_symmetry.space_group_name_H-M   'P 1'
#
loop_
_entity.id
_entity.type
_entity.pdbx_description
1 polymer ?
#
loop_
_entity_poly.entity_id
_entity_poly.type
_entity_poly.pdbx_seq_one_letter_code
_entity_poly.pdbx_strand_id
1 'polypeptide(L)'
;MDRQQDYFGINVIQYCKAHNAYVDEKLDAGAHLEELLECHDRKIRWLQHERLVHLLVTIWTSLIVPFLFYLELAVVSNLLVVLLLLGLLVLLGFYLFHYFRLENMVQHWYKVSDRIRRKMENR
;
A
#
# COMPACT_ATOMS: atom_id res chain seq x y z
N MET A 1 -29.73 -9.06 12.60
CA MET A 1 -29.01 -10.35 12.56
C MET A 1 -27.89 -10.17 11.54
N ASP A 2 -26.90 -9.39 11.93
CA ASP A 2 -25.65 -9.86 12.53
C ASP A 2 -24.69 -10.38 11.45
N ARG A 3 -23.80 -9.48 11.00
CA ARG A 3 -22.51 -9.87 10.45
C ARG A 3 -21.45 -9.27 11.36
N GLN A 4 -21.24 -9.92 12.50
CA GLN A 4 -19.90 -10.00 13.08
C GLN A 4 -18.94 -10.54 12.01
N GLN A 5 -18.24 -9.64 11.33
CA GLN A 5 -16.89 -9.91 10.87
C GLN A 5 -16.01 -8.80 11.39
N ASP A 6 -15.67 -8.88 12.68
CA ASP A 6 -14.52 -8.16 13.18
C ASP A 6 -13.74 -9.04 14.16
N TYR A 7 -12.75 -9.71 13.55
CA TYR A 7 -11.48 -10.19 14.11
C TYR A 7 -10.44 -10.40 12.96
N PHE A 8 -10.74 -9.92 11.72
CA PHE A 8 -10.37 -10.57 10.45
C PHE A 8 -10.26 -9.58 9.27
N GLY A 9 -9.20 -9.68 8.46
CA GLY A 9 -9.28 -9.47 7.01
C GLY A 9 -9.94 -8.19 6.48
N ILE A 10 -9.53 -7.02 6.95
CA ILE A 10 -10.00 -5.73 6.39
C ILE A 10 -9.53 -5.62 4.94
N ASN A 11 -10.48 -5.54 4.01
CA ASN A 11 -10.16 -5.16 2.64
C ASN A 11 -9.77 -3.69 2.62
N VAL A 12 -8.46 -3.41 2.58
CA VAL A 12 -7.91 -2.04 2.58
C VAL A 12 -8.58 -1.15 1.53
N ILE A 13 -8.98 -1.70 0.38
CA ILE A 13 -9.70 -0.94 -0.65
C ILE A 13 -11.09 -0.52 -0.16
N GLN A 14 -11.84 -1.42 0.49
CA GLN A 14 -13.16 -1.10 1.04
C GLN A 14 -13.06 -0.11 2.19
N TYR A 15 -12.08 -0.29 3.08
CA TYR A 15 -11.78 0.68 4.14
C TYR A 15 -11.47 2.05 3.54
N CYS A 16 -10.66 2.09 2.49
CA CYS A 16 -10.31 3.34 1.84
C CYS A 16 -11.51 4.01 1.16
N LYS A 17 -12.37 3.22 0.52
CA LYS A 17 -13.59 3.71 -0.11
C LYS A 17 -14.58 4.26 0.92
N ALA A 18 -14.75 3.59 2.06
CA ALA A 18 -15.59 4.06 3.15
C ALA A 18 -15.05 5.37 3.75
N HIS A 19 -13.73 5.48 3.93
CA HIS A 19 -13.09 6.71 4.40
C HIS A 19 -13.26 7.87 3.41
N ASN A 20 -13.13 7.61 2.10
CA ASN A 20 -13.38 8.64 1.09
C ASN A 20 -14.83 9.15 1.13
N ALA A 21 -15.81 8.26 1.24
CA ALA A 21 -17.21 8.65 1.36
C ALA A 21 -17.46 9.51 2.62
N TYR A 22 -16.85 9.15 3.75
CA TYR A 22 -16.90 9.93 4.99
C TYR A 22 -16.29 11.33 4.82
N VAL A 23 -15.14 11.42 4.12
CA VAL A 23 -14.48 12.69 3.84
C VAL A 23 -15.36 13.57 2.95
N ASP A 24 -15.98 13.01 1.91
CA ASP A 24 -16.87 13.75 1.02
C ASP A 24 -18.12 14.26 1.77
N GLU A 25 -18.74 13.46 2.64
CA GLU A 25 -19.88 13.87 3.47
C GLU A 25 -19.51 15.04 4.42
N LYS A 26 -18.36 14.96 5.09
CA LYS A 26 -17.88 16.02 5.99
C LYS A 26 -17.44 17.28 5.26
N LEU A 27 -16.92 17.13 4.03
CA LEU A 27 -16.58 18.26 3.16
C LEU A 27 -17.81 19.08 2.79
N ASP A 28 -18.98 18.47 2.68
CA ASP A 28 -20.22 19.17 2.32
C ASP A 28 -20.91 19.82 3.54
N ALA A 29 -20.74 19.24 4.73
CA ALA A 29 -21.20 19.83 5.98
C ALA A 29 -20.41 21.09 6.41
N GLY A 30 -19.17 21.25 5.95
CA GLY A 30 -18.40 22.48 6.13
C GLY A 30 -17.98 22.80 7.59
N ALA A 31 -18.06 21.89 8.54
CA ALA A 31 -17.56 22.13 9.90
C ALA A 31 -16.27 21.32 10.16
N HIS A 32 -15.31 21.89 10.90
CA HIS A 32 -14.08 21.20 11.35
C HIS A 32 -13.18 20.63 10.23
N LEU A 33 -12.98 21.37 9.13
CA LEU A 33 -12.13 20.90 8.02
C LEU A 33 -10.67 20.66 8.41
N GLU A 34 -10.14 21.41 9.36
CA GLU A 34 -8.76 21.26 9.85
C GLU A 34 -8.57 19.91 10.56
N GLU A 35 -9.47 19.56 11.49
CA GLU A 35 -9.47 18.25 12.16
C GLU A 35 -9.66 17.09 11.17
N LEU A 36 -10.52 17.28 10.16
CA LEU A 36 -10.73 16.30 9.10
C LEU A 36 -9.45 16.07 8.29
N LEU A 37 -8.76 17.16 7.91
CA LEU A 37 -7.50 17.13 7.17
C LEU A 37 -6.41 16.42 7.99
N GLU A 38 -6.26 16.77 9.26
CA GLU A 38 -5.28 16.12 10.15
C GLU A 38 -5.54 14.61 10.30
N CYS A 39 -6.81 14.21 10.42
CA CYS A 39 -7.20 12.81 10.48
C CYS A 39 -6.88 12.08 9.16
N HIS A 40 -7.20 12.70 8.02
CA HIS A 40 -6.92 12.14 6.71
C HIS A 40 -5.41 12.00 6.45
N ASP A 41 -4.62 13.04 6.72
CA ASP A 41 -3.17 13.03 6.54
C ASP A 41 -2.48 12.01 7.46
N ARG A 42 -3.01 11.76 8.66
CA ARG A 42 -2.53 10.68 9.54
C ARG A 42 -2.70 9.30 8.91
N LYS A 43 -3.84 9.05 8.28
CA LYS A 43 -4.09 7.79 7.57
C LYS A 43 -3.22 7.65 6.32
N ILE A 44 -2.96 8.75 5.59
CA ILE A 44 -1.97 8.76 4.50
C ILE A 44 -0.60 8.31 5.02
N ARG A 45 -0.14 8.82 6.17
CA ARG A 45 1.16 8.41 6.76
C ARG A 45 1.23 6.91 7.05
N TRP A 46 0.13 6.30 7.49
CA TRP A 46 0.09 4.84 7.69
C TRP A 46 0.22 4.08 6.37
N LEU A 47 -0.47 4.50 5.31
CA LEU A 47 -0.34 3.89 3.99
C LEU A 47 1.08 4.07 3.40
N GLN A 48 1.69 5.24 3.61
CA GLN A 48 3.09 5.47 3.23
C GLN A 48 4.05 4.53 3.97
N HIS A 49 3.81 4.25 5.25
CA HIS A 49 4.63 3.34 6.04
C HIS A 49 4.55 1.90 5.50
N GLU A 50 3.34 1.41 5.21
CA GLU A 50 3.14 0.09 4.59
C GLU A 50 3.88 -0.01 3.25
N ARG A 51 3.74 1.03 2.40
CA ARG A 51 4.45 1.12 1.13
C ARG A 51 5.98 1.08 1.30
N LEU A 52 6.52 1.80 2.29
CA LEU A 52 7.96 1.81 2.57
C LEU A 52 8.47 0.43 2.96
N VAL A 53 7.79 -0.25 3.89
CA VAL A 53 8.16 -1.61 4.30
C VAL A 53 8.12 -2.56 3.11
N HIS A 54 7.09 -2.45 2.28
CA HIS A 54 6.94 -3.28 1.08
C HIS A 54 8.05 -3.04 0.06
N LEU A 55 8.45 -1.77 -0.12
CA LEU A 55 9.60 -1.40 -0.96
C LEU A 55 10.89 -2.01 -0.43
N LEU A 56 11.15 -1.92 0.88
CA LEU A 56 12.35 -2.47 1.50
C LEU A 56 12.45 -3.98 1.26
N VAL A 57 11.38 -4.73 1.50
CA VAL A 57 11.35 -6.17 1.25
C VAL A 57 11.56 -6.47 -0.24
N THR A 58 10.91 -5.71 -1.14
CA THR A 58 11.06 -5.87 -2.59
C THR A 58 12.50 -5.64 -3.04
N ILE A 59 13.18 -4.60 -2.53
CA ILE A 59 14.59 -4.32 -2.85
C ILE A 59 15.46 -5.48 -2.38
N TRP A 60 15.30 -5.93 -1.14
CA TRP A 60 16.07 -7.07 -0.62
C TRP A 60 15.87 -8.34 -1.45
N THR A 61 14.62 -8.70 -1.77
CA THR A 61 14.32 -9.84 -2.64
C THR A 61 14.94 -9.65 -4.04
N SER A 62 14.81 -8.46 -4.63
CA SER A 62 15.37 -8.14 -5.94
C SER A 62 16.90 -8.17 -6.00
N LEU A 63 17.59 -7.98 -4.87
CA LEU A 63 19.04 -8.14 -4.77
C LEU A 63 19.45 -9.60 -4.56
N ILE A 64 18.68 -10.36 -3.78
CA ILE A 64 18.97 -11.77 -3.47
C ILE A 64 18.75 -12.67 -4.70
N VAL A 65 17.70 -12.45 -5.47
CA VAL A 65 17.37 -13.28 -6.66
C VAL A 65 18.52 -13.38 -7.67
N PRO A 66 19.11 -12.28 -8.19
CA PRO A 66 20.22 -12.37 -9.13
C PRO A 66 21.50 -12.95 -8.51
N PHE A 67 21.73 -12.70 -7.22
CA PHE A 67 22.86 -13.29 -6.50
C PHE A 67 22.75 -14.82 -6.41
N LEU A 68 21.58 -15.34 -6.03
CA LEU A 68 21.31 -16.77 -6.00
C LEU A 68 21.38 -17.39 -7.40
N PHE A 69 20.88 -16.68 -8.41
CA PHE A 69 20.98 -17.12 -9.80
C PHE A 69 22.44 -17.24 -10.26
N TYR A 70 23.29 -16.28 -9.91
CA TYR A 70 24.72 -16.35 -10.20
C TYR A 70 25.40 -17.54 -9.51
N LEU A 71 25.10 -17.78 -8.22
CA LEU A 71 25.66 -18.93 -7.49
C LEU A 71 25.25 -20.28 -8.09
N GLU A 72 24.01 -20.39 -8.55
CA GLU A 72 23.50 -21.59 -9.22
C GLU A 72 24.17 -21.85 -10.58
N LEU A 73 24.56 -20.79 -11.30
CA LEU A 73 25.28 -20.95 -12.57
C LEU A 73 26.78 -21.22 -12.37
N ALA A 74 27.40 -20.60 -11.37
CA ALA A 74 28.85 -20.56 -11.23
C ALA A 74 29.44 -21.61 -10.27
N VAL A 75 28.68 -22.09 -9.29
CA VAL A 75 29.23 -22.86 -8.15
C VAL A 75 28.49 -24.17 -7.89
N VAL A 76 27.16 -24.13 -7.83
CA VAL A 76 26.33 -25.27 -7.43
C VAL A 76 25.28 -25.50 -8.49
N SER A 77 25.14 -26.71 -9.04
CA SER A 77 23.98 -27.06 -9.87
C SER A 77 23.07 -28.00 -9.08
N ASN A 78 21.95 -27.48 -8.60
CA ASN A 78 21.00 -28.22 -7.78
C ASN A 78 19.55 -27.83 -8.09
N LEU A 79 18.73 -28.84 -8.43
CA LEU A 79 17.31 -28.67 -8.74
C LEU A 79 16.52 -27.93 -7.64
N LEU A 80 16.87 -28.12 -6.36
CA LEU A 80 16.20 -27.45 -5.25
C LEU A 80 16.42 -25.92 -5.27
N VAL A 81 17.62 -25.47 -5.66
CA VAL A 81 17.95 -24.04 -5.77
C VAL A 81 17.19 -23.41 -6.94
N VAL A 82 17.07 -24.14 -8.06
CA VAL A 82 16.25 -23.70 -9.21
C VAL A 82 14.78 -23.52 -8.81
N LEU A 83 14.21 -24.46 -8.06
CA LEU A 83 12.84 -24.35 -7.56
C LEU A 83 12.66 -23.17 -6.59
N LEU A 84 13.64 -22.94 -5.71
CA LEU A 84 13.65 -21.78 -4.81
C LEU A 84 13.69 -20.45 -5.60
N LEU A 85 14.54 -20.36 -6.62
CA LEU A 85 14.64 -19.20 -7.51
C LEU A 85 13.31 -18.91 -8.22
N LEU A 86 12.65 -19.94 -8.74
CA LEU A 86 11.34 -19.80 -9.36
C LEU A 86 10.30 -19.27 -8.35
N GLY A 87 10.29 -19.82 -7.13
CA GLY A 87 9.43 -19.34 -6.06
C GLY A 87 9.69 -17.88 -5.69
N LEU A 88 10.95 -17.48 -5.57
CA LEU A 88 11.33 -16.08 -5.29
C LEU A 88 10.99 -15.13 -6.44
N LEU A 89 11.07 -15.57 -7.69
CA LEU A 89 10.63 -14.78 -8.85
C LEU A 89 9.12 -14.53 -8.84
N VAL A 90 8.33 -15.57 -8.55
CA VAL A 90 6.87 -15.44 -8.40
C VAL A 90 6.55 -14.48 -7.25
N LEU A 91 7.21 -14.65 -6.10
CA LEU A 91 7.07 -13.76 -4.95
C LEU A 91 7.42 -12.31 -5.32
N LEU A 92 8.53 -12.08 -6.01
CA LEU A 92 8.96 -10.76 -6.47
C LEU A 92 7.90 -10.14 -7.40
N GLY A 93 7.33 -10.90 -8.32
CA GLY A 93 6.24 -10.45 -9.18
C GLY A 93 5.01 -9.98 -8.39
N PHE A 94 4.57 -10.78 -7.41
CA PHE A 94 3.47 -10.39 -6.50
C PHE A 94 3.81 -9.14 -5.69
N TYR A 95 5.05 -9.03 -5.20
CA TYR A 95 5.49 -7.85 -4.45
C TYR A 95 5.52 -6.60 -5.33
N LEU A 96 6.03 -6.67 -6.55
CA LEU A 96 6.00 -5.54 -7.49
C LEU A 96 4.56 -5.09 -7.78
N PHE A 97 3.67 -6.03 -8.08
CA PHE A 97 2.25 -5.71 -8.31
C PHE A 97 1.61 -5.02 -7.09
N HIS A 98 1.82 -5.57 -5.90
CA HIS A 98 1.29 -5.01 -4.67
C HIS A 98 1.84 -3.60 -4.39
N TYR A 99 3.14 -3.38 -4.64
CA TYR A 99 3.78 -2.07 -4.52
C TYR A 99 3.09 -1.00 -5.38
N PHE A 100 2.89 -1.29 -6.68
CA PHE A 100 2.22 -0.36 -7.59
C PHE A 100 0.78 -0.06 -7.16
N ARG A 101 0.07 -1.07 -6.62
CA ARG A 101 -1.28 -0.88 -6.10
C ARG A 101 -1.30 0.08 -4.91
N LEU A 102 -0.39 -0.10 -3.95
CA LEU A 102 -0.25 0.79 -2.79
C LEU A 102 0.12 2.21 -3.21
N GLU A 103 1.06 2.35 -4.15
CA GLU A 103 1.47 3.66 -4.66
C GLU A 103 0.29 4.42 -5.27
N ASN A 104 -0.45 3.79 -6.19
CA ASN A 104 -1.62 4.43 -6.82
C ASN A 104 -2.69 4.85 -5.81
N MET A 105 -2.89 4.05 -4.76
CA MET A 105 -3.84 4.34 -3.70
C MET A 105 -3.40 5.57 -2.88
N VAL A 106 -2.13 5.63 -2.48
CA VAL A 106 -1.57 6.79 -1.75
C VAL A 106 -1.64 8.06 -2.62
N GLN A 107 -1.33 7.96 -3.91
CA GLN A 107 -1.42 9.09 -4.85
C GLN A 107 -2.86 9.60 -5.01
N HIS A 108 -3.84 8.70 -5.02
CA HIS A 108 -5.25 9.11 -5.01
C HIS A 108 -5.60 9.88 -3.74
N TRP A 109 -5.10 9.45 -2.58
CA TRP A 109 -5.38 10.09 -1.30
C TRP A 109 -4.73 11.47 -1.16
N TYR A 110 -3.55 11.71 -1.74
CA TYR A 110 -3.00 13.07 -1.82
C TYR A 110 -3.95 14.03 -2.54
N LYS A 111 -4.53 13.58 -3.67
CA LYS A 111 -5.53 14.40 -4.38
C LYS A 111 -6.76 14.70 -3.52
N VAL A 112 -7.14 13.81 -2.60
CA VAL A 112 -8.23 14.06 -1.64
C VAL A 112 -7.81 15.11 -0.61
N SER A 113 -6.61 14.99 -0.04
CA SER A 113 -6.03 16.00 0.87
C SER A 113 -5.98 17.39 0.20
N ASP A 114 -5.53 17.47 -1.06
CA ASP A 114 -5.52 18.71 -1.84
C ASP A 114 -6.92 19.30 -2.07
N ARG A 115 -7.96 18.46 -2.19
CA ARG A 115 -9.35 18.95 -2.29
C ARG A 115 -9.82 19.55 -0.97
N ILE A 116 -9.49 18.92 0.16
CA ILE A 116 -9.83 19.44 1.49
C ILE A 116 -9.16 20.80 1.71
N ARG A 117 -7.85 20.91 1.43
CA ARG A 117 -7.09 22.16 1.54
C ARG A 117 -7.70 23.28 0.69
N ARG A 118 -8.04 22.98 -0.58
CA ARG A 118 -8.71 23.96 -1.46
C ARG A 118 -10.07 24.42 -0.93
N LYS A 119 -10.88 23.55 -0.33
CA LYS A 119 -12.15 23.97 0.32
C LYS A 119 -11.91 24.83 1.57
N MET A 120 -10.76 24.69 2.25
CA MET A 120 -10.40 25.54 3.38
C MET A 120 -9.95 26.94 2.93
N GLU A 121 -9.15 27.02 1.85
CA GLU A 121 -8.65 28.29 1.31
C GLU A 121 -9.74 29.14 0.64
N ASN A 122 -10.78 28.51 0.09
CA ASN A 122 -11.89 29.20 -0.59
C ASN A 122 -13.02 29.65 0.36
N ARG A 123 -12.79 29.67 1.68
CA ARG A 123 -13.74 30.16 2.69
C ARG A 123 -13.22 31.39 3.39
#